data_AF-A0A7S1N283-F1
#
_entry.id   AF-A0A7S1N283-F1
#
_cell.length_a   1.000
_cell.length_b   1.000
_cell.length_c   1.000
_cell.angle_alpha   90.00
_cell.angle_beta   90.00
_cell.angle_gamma   90.00
#
_symmetry.space_group_name_H-M   'P 1'
#
loop_
_entity.id
_entity.type
_entity.pdbx_description
1 polymer ?
#
loop_
_entity_poly.entity_id
_entity_poly.type
_entity_poly.pdbx_seq_one_letter_code
_entity_poly.pdbx_strand_id
1 'polypeptide(L)'
;GAPFDKLLPLMDCIIMHGGLGTTAEALRAAVPCMVTGVLLMDQRFWGMRLKALGVRPECVHISDFKKVCVASVDKALEPGSEWVARARELGPALAGTSDDGVHANVQAFVQCLEESSGSFYRQCSKGKLLAT
;
A
#
# COMPACT_ATOMS: atom_id res chain seq x y z
N GLY A 1 -10.58 1.00 -16.33
CA GLY A 1 -10.66 1.45 -14.93
C GLY A 1 -10.60 2.97 -14.87
N ALA A 2 -10.96 3.59 -13.75
CA ALA A 2 -10.84 5.04 -13.59
C ALA A 2 -9.36 5.47 -13.42
N PRO A 3 -8.95 6.68 -13.87
CA PRO A 3 -7.58 7.18 -13.76
C PRO A 3 -7.33 7.76 -12.35
N PHE A 4 -6.93 6.90 -11.41
CA PHE A 4 -6.77 7.29 -9.99
C PHE A 4 -5.71 8.38 -9.77
N ASP A 5 -4.62 8.34 -10.52
CA ASP A 5 -3.56 9.35 -10.54
C ASP A 5 -4.08 10.76 -10.84
N LYS A 6 -5.15 10.87 -11.64
CA LYS A 6 -5.78 12.15 -12.00
C LYS A 6 -6.97 12.50 -11.13
N LEU A 7 -7.72 11.49 -10.70
CA LEU A 7 -8.99 11.68 -9.99
C LEU A 7 -8.78 11.91 -8.49
N LEU A 8 -7.96 11.08 -7.84
CA LEU A 8 -7.84 11.07 -6.39
C LEU A 8 -7.24 12.36 -5.80
N PRO A 9 -6.29 13.06 -6.45
CA PRO A 9 -5.80 14.35 -5.96
C PRO A 9 -6.85 15.47 -5.93
N LEU A 10 -8.01 15.28 -6.59
CA LEU A 10 -9.11 16.25 -6.62
C LEU A 10 -10.14 16.02 -5.50
N MET A 11 -9.97 14.99 -4.68
CA MET A 11 -10.91 14.63 -3.61
C MET A 11 -10.49 15.27 -2.29
N ASP A 12 -11.44 15.65 -1.45
CA ASP A 12 -11.12 16.13 -0.09
C ASP A 12 -10.87 14.98 0.91
N CYS A 13 -11.48 13.82 0.66
CA CYS A 13 -11.31 12.60 1.45
C CYS A 13 -11.66 11.38 0.57
N ILE A 14 -10.98 10.25 0.80
CA ILE A 14 -11.19 9.01 0.05
C ILE A 14 -11.72 7.92 0.98
N ILE A 15 -12.83 7.28 0.59
CA ILE A 15 -13.35 6.10 1.26
C ILE A 15 -13.30 4.94 0.27
N MET A 16 -12.58 3.87 0.62
CA MET A 16 -12.35 2.73 -0.27
C MET A 16 -12.59 1.40 0.45
N HIS A 17 -12.78 0.32 -0.31
CA HIS A 17 -12.93 -1.02 0.27
C HIS A 17 -11.63 -1.58 0.88
N GLY A 18 -10.47 -1.11 0.41
CA GLY A 18 -9.17 -1.56 0.86
C GLY A 18 -8.58 -2.66 -0.03
N GLY A 19 -7.28 -2.55 -0.28
CA GLY A 19 -6.48 -3.39 -1.17
C GLY A 19 -5.17 -2.66 -1.51
N LEU A 20 -4.08 -3.39 -1.75
CA LEU A 20 -2.73 -2.80 -1.87
C LEU A 20 -2.68 -1.65 -2.89
N GLY A 21 -3.12 -1.90 -4.13
CA GLY A 21 -3.02 -0.92 -5.23
C GLY A 21 -3.81 0.36 -4.95
N THR A 22 -5.10 0.24 -4.65
CA THR A 22 -5.97 1.41 -4.36
C THR A 22 -5.50 2.17 -3.12
N THR A 23 -5.00 1.48 -2.10
CA THR A 23 -4.48 2.13 -0.89
C THR A 23 -3.20 2.91 -1.19
N ALA A 24 -2.30 2.36 -2.02
CA ALA A 24 -1.08 3.05 -2.43
C ALA A 24 -1.39 4.32 -3.23
N GLU A 25 -2.31 4.25 -4.19
CA GLU A 25 -2.74 5.42 -4.97
C GLU A 25 -3.42 6.49 -4.11
N ALA A 26 -4.29 6.08 -3.19
CA ALA A 26 -4.94 7.02 -2.27
C ALA A 26 -3.96 7.70 -1.31
N LEU A 27 -2.92 6.99 -0.86
CA LEU A 27 -1.85 7.58 -0.05
C LEU A 27 -1.02 8.59 -0.85
N ARG A 28 -0.70 8.29 -2.12
CA ARG A 28 0.02 9.22 -3.02
C ARG A 28 -0.78 10.48 -3.33
N ALA A 29 -2.11 10.39 -3.33
CA ALA A 29 -2.98 11.54 -3.53
C ALA A 29 -2.89 12.59 -2.39
N ALA A 30 -2.21 12.28 -1.28
CA ALA A 30 -1.92 13.21 -0.19
C ALA A 30 -3.16 13.78 0.51
N VAL A 31 -4.25 13.01 0.53
CA VAL A 31 -5.53 13.35 1.16
C VAL A 31 -5.93 12.29 2.18
N PRO A 32 -6.73 12.63 3.22
CA PRO A 32 -7.22 11.65 4.18
C PRO A 32 -7.90 10.47 3.47
N CYS A 33 -7.56 9.25 3.88
CA CYS A 33 -8.10 8.06 3.23
C CYS A 33 -8.46 6.94 4.21
N MET A 34 -9.60 6.32 3.98
CA MET A 34 -10.25 5.38 4.91
C MET A 34 -10.62 4.09 4.19
N VAL A 35 -10.59 2.99 4.93
CA VAL A 35 -11.10 1.71 4.48
C VAL A 35 -12.46 1.50 5.12
N THR A 36 -13.50 1.24 4.32
CA THR A 36 -14.92 1.06 4.74
C THR A 36 -15.14 -0.07 5.74
N GLY A 37 -14.10 -0.81 6.05
CA GLY A 37 -14.13 -1.88 7.02
C GLY A 37 -13.59 -3.16 6.45
N VAL A 38 -13.41 -4.08 7.37
CA VAL A 38 -12.72 -5.34 7.21
C VAL A 38 -13.62 -6.35 6.51
N LEU A 39 -13.27 -6.76 5.29
CA LEU A 39 -13.97 -7.83 4.58
C LEU A 39 -13.11 -9.08 4.29
N LEU A 40 -12.05 -9.30 5.09
CA LEU A 40 -11.06 -10.42 5.09
C LEU A 40 -9.69 -10.02 4.52
N MET A 41 -8.65 -10.74 4.93
CA MET A 41 -7.27 -10.67 4.41
C MET A 41 -6.62 -9.26 4.43
N ASP A 42 -6.13 -8.81 3.28
CA ASP A 42 -5.27 -7.64 3.12
C ASP A 42 -5.96 -6.32 3.49
N GLN A 43 -7.28 -6.24 3.39
CA GLN A 43 -8.07 -5.08 3.78
C GLN A 43 -7.92 -4.74 5.27
N ARG A 44 -7.82 -5.76 6.14
CA ARG A 44 -7.51 -5.56 7.58
C ARG A 44 -6.16 -4.91 7.74
N PHE A 45 -5.18 -5.44 7.05
CA PHE A 45 -3.80 -4.96 7.08
C PHE A 45 -3.72 -3.50 6.63
N TRP A 46 -4.30 -3.15 5.48
CA TRP A 46 -4.30 -1.78 4.98
C TRP A 46 -5.05 -0.83 5.90
N GLY A 47 -6.16 -1.28 6.48
CA GLY A 47 -6.83 -0.51 7.51
C GLY A 47 -5.91 -0.18 8.69
N MET A 48 -5.30 -1.20 9.31
CA MET A 48 -4.37 -1.00 10.41
C MET A 48 -3.17 -0.13 10.00
N ARG A 49 -2.66 -0.29 8.78
CA ARG A 49 -1.53 0.48 8.26
C ARG A 49 -1.87 1.96 8.15
N LEU A 50 -3.04 2.30 7.61
CA LEU A 50 -3.48 3.70 7.52
C LEU A 50 -3.71 4.32 8.90
N LYS A 51 -4.22 3.55 9.89
CA LYS A 51 -4.31 4.00 11.29
C LYS A 51 -2.91 4.29 11.85
N ALA A 52 -1.97 3.37 11.68
CA ALA A 52 -0.59 3.54 12.14
C ALA A 52 0.14 4.71 11.46
N LEU A 53 -0.24 5.03 10.23
CA LEU A 53 0.26 6.19 9.50
C LEU A 53 -0.39 7.51 9.94
N GLY A 54 -1.48 7.47 10.70
CA GLY A 54 -2.14 8.67 11.28
C GLY A 54 -3.07 9.43 10.34
N VAL A 55 -3.47 8.83 9.20
CA VAL A 55 -4.27 9.52 8.17
C VAL A 55 -5.78 9.32 8.32
N ARG A 56 -6.23 8.62 9.38
CA ARG A 56 -7.63 8.19 9.55
C ARG A 56 -7.93 7.63 10.96
N PRO A 57 -9.20 7.31 11.30
CA PRO A 57 -9.54 6.69 12.57
C PRO A 57 -9.34 5.16 12.57
N GLU A 58 -9.66 4.53 13.71
CA GLU A 58 -9.69 3.08 13.85
C GLU A 58 -10.66 2.44 12.85
N CYS A 59 -10.23 1.33 12.23
CA CYS A 59 -11.11 0.57 11.35
C CYS A 59 -12.19 -0.12 12.19
N VAL A 60 -13.43 -0.06 11.73
CA VAL A 60 -14.52 -0.88 12.26
C VAL A 60 -14.85 -2.03 11.29
N HIS A 61 -15.61 -3.01 11.76
CA HIS A 61 -16.19 -4.01 10.86
C HIS A 61 -17.15 -3.34 9.88
N ILE A 62 -17.29 -3.86 8.66
CA ILE A 62 -18.09 -3.19 7.62
C ILE A 62 -19.56 -3.01 8.01
N SER A 63 -20.11 -3.92 8.82
CA SER A 63 -21.46 -3.79 9.38
C SER A 63 -21.63 -2.56 10.27
N ASP A 64 -20.54 -2.08 10.88
CA ASP A 64 -20.53 -0.94 11.79
C ASP A 64 -20.07 0.35 11.11
N PHE A 65 -19.58 0.29 9.87
CA PHE A 65 -19.05 1.46 9.18
C PHE A 65 -20.06 2.60 9.07
N LYS A 66 -21.34 2.28 8.81
CA LYS A 66 -22.41 3.27 8.76
C LYS A 66 -22.57 4.08 10.05
N LYS A 67 -22.17 3.52 11.20
CA LYS A 67 -22.24 4.19 12.50
C LYS A 67 -21.15 5.24 12.69
N VAL A 68 -20.04 5.11 11.96
CA VAL A 68 -18.84 5.95 12.14
C VAL A 68 -18.49 6.79 10.91
N CYS A 69 -19.07 6.49 9.74
CA CYS A 69 -18.65 7.08 8.47
C CYS A 69 -18.82 8.60 8.45
N VAL A 70 -19.95 9.12 8.92
CA VAL A 70 -20.23 10.56 8.95
C VAL A 70 -19.21 11.29 9.83
N ALA A 71 -19.09 10.87 11.09
CA ALA A 71 -18.12 11.46 12.02
C ALA A 71 -16.66 11.37 11.51
N SER A 72 -16.33 10.31 10.78
CA SER A 72 -15.01 10.17 10.17
C SER A 72 -14.82 11.18 9.03
N VAL A 73 -15.78 11.32 8.13
CA VAL A 73 -15.72 12.31 7.05
C VAL A 73 -15.66 13.73 7.62
N ASP A 74 -16.51 14.05 8.60
CA ASP A 74 -16.52 15.37 9.23
C ASP A 74 -15.15 15.72 9.82
N LYS A 75 -14.51 14.80 10.54
CA LYS A 75 -13.16 15.01 11.07
C LYS A 75 -12.10 15.10 9.95
N ALA A 76 -12.25 14.39 8.84
CA ALA A 76 -11.32 14.50 7.72
C ALA A 76 -11.42 15.86 7.00
N LEU A 77 -12.60 16.47 7.01
CA LEU A 77 -12.88 17.77 6.37
C LEU A 77 -12.75 18.95 7.33
N GLU A 78 -12.56 18.71 8.63
CA GLU A 78 -12.41 19.75 9.64
C GLU A 78 -11.19 20.65 9.35
N PRO A 79 -11.34 21.98 9.43
CA PRO A 79 -10.19 22.89 9.31
C PRO A 79 -9.12 22.57 10.35
N GLY A 80 -7.88 22.33 9.89
CA GLY A 80 -6.78 21.96 10.78
C GLY A 80 -6.75 20.50 11.21
N SER A 81 -7.53 19.63 10.57
CA SER A 81 -7.51 18.19 10.82
C SER A 81 -6.09 17.62 10.75
N GLU A 82 -5.70 16.91 11.81
CA GLU A 82 -4.42 16.22 11.90
C GLU A 82 -4.24 15.17 10.78
N TRP A 83 -5.34 14.61 10.27
CA TRP A 83 -5.31 13.62 9.19
C TRP A 83 -4.91 14.25 7.86
N VAL A 84 -5.36 15.48 7.60
CA VAL A 84 -4.99 16.23 6.41
C VAL A 84 -3.50 16.58 6.48
N ALA A 85 -3.05 17.09 7.62
CA ALA A 85 -1.63 17.41 7.84
C ALA A 85 -0.75 16.17 7.60
N ARG A 86 -1.14 15.03 8.18
CA ARG A 86 -0.40 13.78 8.05
C ARG A 86 -0.42 13.22 6.63
N ALA A 87 -1.55 13.29 5.92
CA ALA A 87 -1.65 12.84 4.54
C ALA A 87 -0.76 13.68 3.61
N ARG A 88 -0.72 15.00 3.81
CA ARG A 88 0.14 15.92 3.04
C ARG A 88 1.62 15.74 3.29
N GLU A 89 2.00 15.29 4.49
CA GLU A 89 3.37 14.92 4.80
C GLU A 89 3.77 13.60 4.11
N LEU A 90 2.88 12.60 4.12
CA LEU A 90 3.16 11.27 3.60
C LEU A 90 3.13 11.18 2.07
N GLY A 91 2.18 11.85 1.41
CA GLY A 91 1.98 11.74 -0.03
C GLY A 91 3.25 12.01 -0.84
N PRO A 92 3.95 13.15 -0.64
CA PRO A 92 5.22 13.43 -1.31
C PRO A 92 6.32 12.42 -1.02
N ALA A 93 6.41 11.93 0.23
CA ALA A 93 7.38 10.90 0.60
C ALA A 93 7.13 9.56 -0.12
N LEU A 94 5.87 9.25 -0.44
CA LEU A 94 5.45 8.03 -1.15
C LEU A 94 5.38 8.16 -2.67
N ALA A 95 5.24 9.39 -3.18
CA ALA A 95 5.34 9.68 -4.60
C ALA A 95 6.76 9.42 -5.12
N GLY A 96 7.75 9.46 -4.23
CA GLY A 96 9.14 9.13 -4.52
C GLY A 96 9.85 10.24 -5.30
N THR A 97 11.15 10.32 -5.08
CA THR A 97 12.09 10.92 -6.03
C THR A 97 12.20 9.99 -7.26
N SER A 98 13.04 10.33 -8.24
CA SER A 98 13.20 9.56 -9.50
C SER A 98 13.61 8.07 -9.38
N ASP A 99 13.74 7.53 -8.16
CA ASP A 99 14.02 6.12 -7.89
C ASP A 99 12.76 5.44 -7.35
N ASP A 100 12.06 4.75 -8.25
CA ASP A 100 10.83 4.00 -7.96
C ASP A 100 11.11 2.61 -7.37
N GLY A 101 12.38 2.27 -7.14
CA GLY A 101 12.82 0.97 -6.63
C GLY A 101 12.62 -0.18 -7.62
N VAL A 102 12.08 0.05 -8.82
CA VAL A 102 11.88 -1.00 -9.83
C VAL A 102 13.24 -1.49 -10.31
N HIS A 103 14.16 -0.57 -10.61
CA HIS A 103 15.50 -0.94 -11.07
C HIS A 103 16.24 -1.78 -10.02
N ALA A 104 16.25 -1.32 -8.76
CA ALA A 104 16.89 -2.03 -7.66
C ALA A 104 16.28 -3.43 -7.43
N ASN A 105 14.94 -3.55 -7.48
CA ASN A 105 14.26 -4.84 -7.37
C ASN A 105 14.61 -5.80 -8.51
N VAL A 106 14.66 -5.29 -9.75
CA VAL A 106 15.07 -6.10 -10.91
C VAL A 106 16.52 -6.57 -10.76
N GLN A 107 17.43 -5.69 -10.36
CA GLN A 107 18.82 -6.06 -10.11
C GLN A 107 18.95 -7.14 -9.03
N ALA A 108 18.25 -6.99 -7.91
CA ALA A 108 18.25 -8.00 -6.84
C ALA A 108 17.70 -9.35 -7.34
N PHE A 109 16.63 -9.33 -8.15
CA PHE A 109 16.07 -10.54 -8.74
C PHE A 109 17.05 -11.24 -9.69
N VAL A 110 17.73 -10.47 -10.55
CA VAL A 110 18.77 -10.99 -11.45
C VAL A 110 19.90 -11.64 -10.65
N GLN A 111 20.37 -10.98 -9.58
CA GLN A 111 21.40 -11.54 -8.71
C GLN A 111 20.97 -12.88 -8.10
N CYS A 112 19.73 -13.00 -7.60
CA CYS A 112 19.20 -14.25 -7.07
C CYS A 112 19.16 -15.38 -8.13
N LEU A 113 18.86 -15.04 -9.39
CA LEU A 113 18.87 -16.01 -10.49
C LEU A 113 20.30 -16.48 -10.82
N GLU A 114 21.27 -15.59 -10.82
CA GLU A 114 22.68 -15.92 -11.08
C GLU A 114 23.26 -16.81 -9.97
N GLU A 115 23.00 -16.49 -8.71
CA GLU A 115 23.43 -17.27 -7.55
C GLU A 115 22.83 -18.68 -7.55
N SER A 116 21.53 -18.79 -7.86
CA SER A 116 20.84 -20.09 -7.95
C SER A 116 21.29 -20.93 -9.15
N SER A 117 21.56 -20.30 -10.31
CA SER A 117 22.09 -20.98 -11.49
C SER A 117 23.53 -21.48 -11.29
N GLY A 118 24.36 -20.70 -10.59
CA GLY A 118 25.72 -21.10 -10.20
C GLY A 118 25.77 -22.19 -9.11
N SER A 119 24.71 -22.31 -8.31
CA SER A 119 24.50 -23.41 -7.36
C SER A 119 24.06 -24.69 -8.06
N PHE A 120 23.13 -24.60 -9.02
CA PHE A 120 22.63 -25.72 -9.81
C PHE A 120 23.76 -26.40 -10.63
N TYR A 121 24.62 -25.60 -11.28
CA TYR A 121 25.77 -26.12 -12.02
C TYR A 121 26.81 -26.80 -11.12
N ARG A 122 27.05 -26.28 -9.90
CA ARG A 122 27.96 -26.90 -8.92
C ARG A 122 27.41 -28.18 -8.30
N GLN A 123 26.10 -28.31 -8.18
CA GLN A 123 25.46 -29.52 -7.68
C GLN A 123 25.45 -30.63 -8.74
N CYS A 124 25.21 -30.27 -10.01
CA CYS A 124 25.35 -31.19 -11.15
C CYS A 124 26.81 -31.65 -11.36
N SER A 125 27.80 -30.76 -11.19
CA SER A 125 29.21 -31.12 -11.37
C SER A 125 29.80 -31.97 -10.23
N LYS A 126 29.10 -32.08 -9.09
CA LYS A 126 29.50 -32.92 -7.94
C LYS A 126 28.71 -34.23 -7.85
N GLY A 127 27.63 -34.39 -8.62
CA GLY A 127 26.90 -35.63 -8.75
C GLY A 127 27.57 -36.57 -9.75
N LYS A 128 28.31 -37.57 -9.25
CA LYS A 128 28.61 -38.77 -10.02
C LYS A 128 27.30 -39.28 -10.62
N LEU A 129 27.24 -39.39 -11.96
CA LEU A 129 26.32 -40.31 -12.62
C LEU A 129 26.55 -41.71 -12.01
N LEU A 130 25.65 -42.13 -11.13
CA LEU A 130 25.46 -43.56 -10.87
C LEU A 130 24.37 -44.01 -11.83
N ALA A 131 24.82 -44.48 -12.99
CA ALA A 131 24.05 -45.37 -13.82
C ALA A 131 24.08 -46.77 -13.18
N THR A 132 22.91 -47.23 -12.73
CA THR A 132 22.48 -48.64 -12.69
C THR A 132 20.96 -48.65 -12.64
#